data_AF-A0A835RTJ8-F1
#
_entry.id   AF-A0A835RTJ8-F1
#
_cell.length_a   1.000
_cell.length_b   1.000
_cell.length_c   1.000
_cell.angle_alpha   90.00
_cell.angle_beta   90.00
_cell.angle_gamma   90.00
#
_symmetry.space_group_name_H-M   'P 1'
#
loop_
_entity.id
_entity.type
_entity.pdbx_description
1 polymer ?
#
loop_
_entity_poly.entity_id
_entity_poly.type
_entity_poly.pdbx_seq_one_letter_code
_entity_poly.pdbx_strand_id
1 'polypeptide(L)'
;METFGFYTRMTEFERLLLNGVVYAQRDLQSEMDIFESKQDWTIKTMKGEPSLEQDEYAHSLVIFFWETVSHLEVLDMMSGEEDRENILRARATSNVVLTNPFRFLELNHLGVVLTLPVYRMGLPAEAIEVEHIQAPAEYLVEL
;
A
#
# COMPACT_ATOMS: atom_id res chain seq x y z
N MET A 1 7.71 -10.85 -6.35
CA MET A 1 7.93 -10.89 -4.89
C MET A 1 9.40 -11.04 -4.53
N GLU A 2 10.05 -12.14 -4.93
CA GLU A 2 11.48 -12.38 -4.62
C GLU A 2 12.40 -11.21 -5.03
N THR A 3 12.21 -10.65 -6.22
CA THR A 3 13.02 -9.50 -6.69
C THR A 3 12.85 -8.26 -5.84
N PHE A 4 11.61 -7.94 -5.41
CA PHE A 4 11.33 -6.77 -4.58
C PHE A 4 11.94 -6.94 -3.19
N GLY A 5 11.66 -8.07 -2.52
CA GLY A 5 12.23 -8.37 -1.19
C GLY A 5 13.76 -8.46 -1.19
N PHE A 6 14.35 -9.00 -2.26
CA PHE A 6 15.81 -9.00 -2.44
C PHE A 6 16.35 -7.57 -2.57
N TYR A 7 15.73 -6.75 -3.43
CA TYR A 7 16.19 -5.39 -3.66
C TYR A 7 16.04 -4.51 -2.41
N THR A 8 14.89 -4.54 -1.74
CA THR A 8 14.66 -3.77 -0.52
C THR A 8 15.65 -4.16 0.57
N ARG A 9 15.87 -5.46 0.82
CA ARG A 9 16.91 -5.93 1.75
C ARG A 9 18.31 -5.42 1.38
N MET A 10 18.68 -5.47 0.11
CA MET A 10 20.01 -5.03 -0.33
C MET A 10 20.23 -3.51 -0.16
N THR A 11 19.16 -2.71 -0.11
CA THR A 11 19.23 -1.25 0.03
C THR A 11 18.72 -0.73 1.37
N GLU A 12 18.61 -1.58 2.40
CA GLU A 12 18.16 -1.19 3.74
C GLU A 12 18.99 -0.03 4.32
N PHE A 13 20.29 -0.03 4.05
CA PHE A 13 21.21 1.03 4.50
C PHE A 13 20.89 2.43 3.95
N GLU A 14 20.14 2.53 2.85
CA GLU A 14 19.71 3.81 2.25
C GLU A 14 18.51 4.42 3.01
N ARG A 15 17.88 3.65 3.90
CA ARG A 15 16.60 3.95 4.53
C ARG A 15 16.70 4.01 6.06
N LEU A 16 17.65 4.81 6.55
CA LEU A 16 18.04 4.86 7.98
C LEU A 16 16.91 5.16 8.98
N LEU A 17 15.80 5.75 8.54
CA LEU A 17 14.66 6.13 9.39
C LEU A 17 13.39 5.32 9.10
N LEU A 18 13.46 4.34 8.20
CA LEU A 18 12.31 3.55 7.77
C LEU A 18 12.48 2.12 8.28
N ASN A 19 11.44 1.61 8.93
CA ASN A 19 11.36 0.25 9.43
C ASN A 19 10.95 -0.74 8.34
N GLY A 20 10.33 -0.26 7.26
CA GLY A 20 9.93 -1.11 6.15
C GLY A 20 9.51 -0.35 4.91
N VAL A 21 9.47 -1.06 3.79
CA VAL A 21 8.92 -0.56 2.53
C VAL A 21 7.95 -1.59 1.99
N VAL A 22 6.81 -1.10 1.53
CA VAL A 22 5.74 -1.93 1.04
C VAL A 22 5.16 -1.36 -0.23
N TYR A 23 4.65 -2.24 -1.08
CA TYR A 23 4.02 -1.85 -2.32
C TYR A 23 2.57 -2.31 -2.29
N ALA A 24 1.68 -1.37 -2.56
CA ALA A 24 0.24 -1.57 -2.57
C ALA A 24 -0.30 -1.41 -4.00
N GLN A 25 -0.93 -2.46 -4.51
CA GLN A 25 -1.53 -2.45 -5.83
C GLN A 25 -3.02 -2.13 -5.72
N ARG A 26 -3.50 -1.22 -6.57
CA ARG A 26 -4.95 -1.01 -6.72
C ARG A 26 -5.52 -2.07 -7.66
N ASP A 27 -6.40 -2.90 -7.12
CA ASP A 27 -7.13 -3.90 -7.90
C ASP A 27 -8.65 -3.63 -7.84
N LEU A 28 -9.33 -4.04 -8.91
CA LEU A 28 -10.80 -4.13 -8.93
C LEU A 28 -11.24 -5.38 -8.17
N GLN A 29 -12.45 -5.37 -7.59
CA GLN A 29 -13.00 -6.52 -6.87
C GLN A 29 -12.95 -7.81 -7.70
N SER A 30 -13.29 -7.74 -8.99
CA SER A 30 -13.23 -8.88 -9.90
C SER A 30 -11.82 -9.43 -10.11
N GLU A 31 -10.79 -8.60 -9.98
CA GLU A 31 -9.39 -9.00 -10.07
C GLU A 31 -8.93 -9.68 -8.76
N MET A 32 -9.50 -9.27 -7.62
CA MET A 32 -9.23 -9.89 -6.33
C MET A 32 -9.83 -11.28 -6.19
N ASP A 33 -11.06 -11.52 -6.65
CA ASP A 33 -11.65 -12.86 -6.63
C ASP A 33 -10.77 -13.85 -7.43
N ILE A 34 -10.17 -13.35 -8.52
CA ILE A 34 -9.21 -14.09 -9.34
C ILE A 34 -7.87 -14.27 -8.60
N PHE A 35 -7.44 -13.27 -7.82
CA PHE A 35 -6.21 -13.31 -7.05
C PHE A 35 -6.30 -14.29 -5.87
N GLU A 36 -7.35 -14.21 -5.05
CA GLU A 36 -7.59 -15.12 -3.92
C GLU A 36 -7.74 -16.58 -4.40
N SER A 37 -8.49 -16.81 -5.49
CA SER A 37 -8.67 -18.16 -6.05
C SER A 37 -7.41 -18.75 -6.68
N LYS A 38 -6.45 -17.92 -7.13
CA LYS A 38 -5.20 -18.38 -7.75
C LYS A 38 -4.02 -18.48 -6.78
N GLN A 39 -4.03 -17.75 -5.67
CA GLN A 39 -2.87 -17.62 -4.78
C GLN A 39 -3.05 -18.29 -3.41
N ASP A 40 -4.24 -18.84 -3.09
CA ASP A 40 -4.58 -19.41 -1.76
C ASP A 40 -4.31 -18.41 -0.62
N TRP A 41 -4.53 -17.12 -0.91
CA TRP A 41 -4.35 -16.02 0.02
C TRP A 41 -5.71 -15.42 0.37
N THR A 42 -5.89 -15.06 1.65
CA THR A 42 -7.07 -14.34 2.13
C THR A 42 -6.66 -12.92 2.45
N ILE A 43 -7.36 -11.95 1.86
CA ILE A 43 -7.09 -10.53 2.12
C ILE A 43 -7.61 -10.18 3.51
N LYS A 44 -6.72 -9.65 4.35
CA LYS A 44 -7.04 -9.22 5.70
C LYS A 44 -7.12 -7.71 5.78
N THR A 45 -7.99 -7.20 6.62
CA THR A 45 -7.97 -5.80 7.07
C THR A 45 -6.70 -5.52 7.86
N MET A 46 -6.36 -4.24 8.03
CA MET A 46 -5.30 -3.79 8.95
C MET A 46 -5.45 -4.34 10.39
N LYS A 47 -6.65 -4.76 10.79
CA LYS A 47 -6.91 -5.40 12.10
C LYS A 47 -6.70 -6.92 12.11
N GLY A 48 -6.32 -7.53 10.98
CA GLY A 48 -6.12 -8.98 10.84
C GLY A 48 -7.41 -9.78 10.62
N GLU A 49 -8.55 -9.12 10.44
CA GLU A 49 -9.84 -9.75 10.15
C GLU A 49 -10.02 -9.92 8.64
N PRO A 50 -10.75 -10.95 8.14
CA PRO A 50 -11.06 -11.08 6.72
C PRO A 50 -11.75 -9.81 6.21
N SER A 51 -11.30 -9.27 5.07
CA SER A 51 -11.95 -8.10 4.48
C SER A 51 -13.37 -8.45 4.04
N LEU A 52 -14.35 -7.61 4.39
CA LEU A 52 -15.74 -7.72 3.90
C LEU A 52 -15.87 -6.96 2.59
N GLU A 53 -16.83 -7.35 1.74
CA GLU A 53 -17.15 -6.64 0.50
C GLU A 53 -17.37 -5.13 0.78
N GLN A 54 -16.47 -4.28 0.28
CA GLN A 54 -16.62 -2.82 0.35
C GLN A 54 -17.09 -2.27 -0.99
N ASP A 55 -18.08 -1.36 -0.93
CA ASP A 55 -18.77 -0.78 -2.10
C ASP A 55 -17.97 0.34 -2.81
N GLU A 56 -16.73 0.60 -2.41
CA GLU A 56 -15.89 1.61 -3.06
C GLU A 56 -14.58 1.02 -3.58
N TYR A 57 -14.49 1.04 -4.91
CA TYR A 57 -13.28 1.00 -5.74
C TYR A 57 -11.95 1.17 -4.97
N ALA A 58 -11.08 0.18 -5.15
CA ALA A 58 -9.68 0.11 -4.74
C ALA A 58 -9.49 -0.54 -3.38
N HIS A 59 -9.51 -1.87 -3.34
CA HIS A 59 -8.63 -2.55 -2.40
C HIS A 59 -7.19 -2.19 -2.79
N SER A 60 -6.44 -1.62 -1.84
CA SER A 60 -5.03 -1.35 -1.99
C SER A 60 -4.31 -2.55 -1.41
N LEU A 61 -4.06 -3.53 -2.29
CA LEU A 61 -3.51 -4.82 -1.97
C LEU A 61 -2.04 -4.69 -1.65
N VAL A 62 -1.70 -4.78 -0.37
CA VAL A 62 -0.33 -4.57 0.07
C VAL A 62 0.32 -5.93 0.25
N ILE A 63 1.45 -6.13 -0.44
CA ILE A 63 2.26 -7.32 -0.19
C ILE A 63 3.42 -6.94 0.72
N PHE A 64 3.28 -7.28 2.00
CA PHE A 64 4.22 -6.91 3.05
C PHE A 64 5.56 -7.65 2.95
N PHE A 65 6.67 -6.90 3.07
CA PHE A 65 7.99 -7.45 3.36
C PHE A 65 8.56 -6.75 4.60
N TRP A 66 8.29 -7.33 5.77
CA TRP A 66 8.94 -6.95 7.02
C TRP A 66 10.15 -7.86 7.21
N GLU A 67 11.36 -7.30 7.31
CA GLU A 67 12.57 -8.13 7.50
C GLU A 67 12.58 -8.91 8.82
N THR A 68 11.78 -8.50 9.80
CA THR A 68 11.73 -9.16 11.12
C THR A 68 10.71 -10.29 11.21
N VAL A 69 9.73 -10.37 10.29
CA VAL A 69 8.68 -11.38 10.33
C VAL A 69 8.47 -11.95 8.93
N SER A 70 9.00 -13.15 8.69
CA SER A 70 9.03 -13.84 7.39
C SER A 70 7.65 -14.26 6.85
N HIS A 71 6.55 -13.71 7.36
CA HIS A 71 5.21 -13.94 6.84
C HIS A 71 4.88 -12.88 5.78
N LEU A 72 4.55 -13.38 4.58
CA LEU A 72 3.88 -12.60 3.55
C LEU A 72 2.40 -12.53 3.95
N GLU A 73 1.95 -11.35 4.37
CA GLU A 73 0.53 -11.10 4.56
C GLU A 73 0.03 -10.11 3.50
N VAL A 74 -1.19 -10.38 3.04
CA VAL A 74 -1.92 -9.53 2.13
C VAL A 74 -2.89 -8.71 2.95
N LEU A 75 -2.58 -7.44 3.10
CA LEU A 75 -3.34 -6.50 3.93
C LEU A 75 -4.00 -5.44 3.06
N ASP A 76 -5.25 -5.13 3.39
CA ASP A 76 -5.99 -4.02 2.83
C ASP A 76 -5.67 -2.75 3.62
N MET A 77 -4.75 -1.94 3.09
CA MET A 77 -4.38 -0.66 3.71
C MET A 77 -5.52 0.38 3.66
N MET A 78 -6.54 0.19 2.83
CA MET A 78 -7.70 1.10 2.81
C MET A 78 -8.64 0.86 3.99
N SER A 79 -8.48 -0.25 4.72
CA SER A 79 -9.24 -0.51 5.94
C SER A 79 -8.69 0.24 7.18
N GLY A 80 -7.49 0.83 7.07
CA GLY A 80 -6.88 1.68 8.11
C GLY A 80 -7.19 3.14 7.82
N GLU A 81 -7.68 3.90 8.81
CA GLU A 81 -8.15 5.26 8.55
C GLU A 81 -7.02 6.21 8.15
N GLU A 82 -5.90 6.16 8.88
CA GLU A 82 -4.72 6.98 8.62
C GLU A 82 -4.09 6.64 7.25
N ASP A 83 -3.98 5.35 6.94
CA ASP A 83 -3.46 4.85 5.67
C ASP A 83 -4.37 5.22 4.48
N ARG A 84 -5.69 5.02 4.62
CA ARG A 84 -6.71 5.36 3.63
C ARG A 84 -6.68 6.86 3.30
N GLU A 85 -6.67 7.73 4.32
CA GLU A 85 -6.59 9.17 4.11
C GLU A 85 -5.29 9.55 3.38
N ASN A 86 -4.16 8.95 3.79
CA ASN A 86 -2.88 9.25 3.18
C ASN A 86 -2.81 8.80 1.71
N ILE A 87 -3.32 7.60 1.39
CA ILE A 87 -3.40 7.07 0.02
C ILE A 87 -4.24 7.98 -0.87
N LEU A 88 -5.44 8.37 -0.41
CA LEU A 88 -6.33 9.24 -1.16
C LEU A 88 -5.70 10.61 -1.40
N ARG A 89 -5.00 11.16 -0.40
CA ARG A 89 -4.29 12.43 -0.52
C ARG A 89 -3.06 12.35 -1.43
N ALA A 90 -2.28 11.26 -1.36
CA ALA A 90 -1.15 11.00 -2.24
C ALA A 90 -1.60 11.03 -3.71
N ARG A 91 -2.70 10.35 -4.00
CA ARG A 91 -3.34 10.27 -5.32
C ARG A 91 -3.87 11.61 -5.82
N ALA A 92 -4.60 12.35 -4.98
CA ALA A 92 -5.16 13.64 -5.36
C ALA A 92 -4.05 14.66 -5.65
N THR A 93 -2.98 14.65 -4.86
CA THR A 93 -1.90 15.64 -4.97
C THR A 93 -0.77 15.24 -5.91
N SER A 94 -0.69 13.97 -6.33
CA SER A 94 0.45 13.40 -7.06
C SER A 94 1.80 13.66 -6.39
N ASN A 95 1.80 13.75 -5.06
CA ASN A 95 2.97 14.08 -4.26
C ASN A 95 3.18 13.06 -3.15
N VAL A 96 4.40 13.06 -2.61
CA VAL A 96 4.72 12.33 -1.39
C VAL A 96 4.00 12.95 -0.21
N VAL A 97 3.31 12.14 0.58
CA VAL A 97 2.52 12.60 1.73
C VAL A 97 2.83 11.77 2.97
N LEU A 98 2.72 12.44 4.12
CA LEU A 98 2.95 11.86 5.45
C LEU A 98 1.67 11.86 6.27
N THR A 99 1.38 10.76 6.96
CA THR A 99 0.31 10.74 7.96
C THR A 99 0.64 11.68 9.13
N ASN A 100 -0.37 11.98 9.94
CA ASN A 100 -0.11 12.40 11.32
C ASN A 100 0.55 11.25 12.10
N PRO A 101 1.28 11.53 13.19
CA PRO A 101 1.83 10.46 14.01
C PRO A 101 0.73 9.58 14.61
N PHE A 102 0.81 8.27 14.38
CA PHE A 102 -0.12 7.29 14.95
C PHE A 102 0.62 6.01 15.37
N ARG A 103 -0.08 5.13 16.10
CA ARG A 103 0.50 3.90 16.62
C ARG A 103 0.30 2.76 15.62
N PHE A 104 1.39 2.13 15.18
CA PHE A 104 1.32 0.97 14.31
C PHE A 104 0.71 -0.24 15.03
N LEU A 105 -0.14 -1.00 14.33
CA LEU A 105 -1.03 -2.02 14.91
C LEU A 105 -0.29 -3.18 15.61
N GLU A 106 0.85 -3.63 15.09
CA GLU A 106 1.59 -4.75 15.69
C GLU A 106 2.65 -4.33 16.71
N LEU A 107 3.30 -3.18 16.49
CA LEU A 107 4.47 -2.78 17.27
C LEU A 107 4.13 -1.81 18.39
N ASN A 108 2.95 -1.18 18.33
CA ASN A 108 2.56 -0.08 19.20
C ASN A 108 3.58 1.08 19.24
N HIS A 109 4.45 1.16 18.23
CA HIS A 109 5.40 2.24 18.03
C HIS A 109 4.66 3.45 17.45
N LEU A 110 4.97 4.63 17.97
CA LEU A 110 4.49 5.89 17.39
C LEU A 110 5.36 6.23 16.19
N GLY A 111 4.76 6.34 15.02
CA GLY A 111 5.45 6.61 13.77
C GLY A 111 4.58 7.37 12.79
N VAL A 112 5.08 7.52 11.57
CA VAL A 112 4.39 8.15 10.44
C VAL A 112 4.52 7.24 9.23
N VAL A 113 3.52 7.26 8.36
CA VAL A 113 3.57 6.56 7.07
C VAL A 113 3.85 7.56 5.98
N LEU A 114 4.85 7.26 5.15
CA LEU A 114 5.14 7.98 3.92
C LEU A 114 4.54 7.24 2.73
N THR A 115 3.75 7.92 1.91
CA THR A 115 3.08 7.31 0.75
C THR A 115 3.44 8.05 -0.51
N LEU A 116 3.87 7.30 -1.53
CA LEU A 116 4.16 7.79 -2.88
C LEU A 116 3.18 7.13 -3.87
N PRO A 117 2.46 7.90 -4.70
CA PRO A 117 1.65 7.34 -5.76
C PRO A 117 2.55 6.87 -6.91
N VAL A 118 2.26 5.69 -7.46
CA VAL A 118 2.93 5.08 -8.61
C VAL A 118 1.93 4.98 -9.75
N TYR A 119 2.15 5.73 -10.82
CA TYR A 119 1.24 5.75 -11.96
C TYR A 119 1.72 4.82 -13.07
N ARG A 120 0.78 4.16 -13.74
CA ARG A 120 1.09 3.40 -14.95
C ARG A 120 1.62 4.32 -16.06
N MET A 121 2.49 3.76 -16.89
CA MET A 121 2.99 4.41 -18.10
C MET A 121 1.82 4.88 -18.98
N GLY A 122 1.85 6.14 -19.41
CA GLY A 122 0.82 6.73 -20.27
C GLY A 122 0.02 7.86 -19.62
N LEU A 123 0.23 8.14 -18.32
CA LEU A 123 -0.30 9.36 -17.71
C LEU A 123 0.46 10.59 -18.24
N PRO A 124 -0.22 11.62 -18.77
CA PRO A 124 0.43 12.85 -19.25
C PRO A 124 1.24 13.55 -18.14
N ALA A 125 2.34 14.20 -18.50
CA ALA A 125 3.15 14.94 -17.52
C ALA A 125 2.38 16.14 -16.93
N GLU A 126 1.43 16.68 -17.69
CA GLU A 126 0.56 17.79 -17.31
C GLU A 126 -0.83 17.31 -16.86
N ALA A 127 -0.96 16.05 -16.43
CA ALA A 127 -2.24 15.49 -16.01
C ALA A 127 -2.88 16.31 -14.88
N ILE A 128 -4.19 16.54 -14.99
CA ILE A 128 -4.93 17.25 -13.95
C ILE A 128 -5.31 16.31 -12.80
N GLU A 129 -5.65 16.86 -11.64
CA GLU A 129 -6.03 16.10 -10.43
C GLU A 129 -7.08 15.00 -10.72
N VAL A 130 -8.08 15.28 -11.55
CA VAL A 130 -9.10 14.29 -11.94
C VAL A 130 -8.50 13.11 -12.72
N GLU A 131 -7.51 13.35 -13.58
CA GLU A 131 -6.83 12.30 -14.36
C GLU A 131 -5.92 11.46 -13.46
N HIS A 132 -5.23 12.08 -12.50
CA HIS A 132 -4.46 11.37 -11.47
C HIS A 132 -5.33 10.53 -10.56
N ILE A 133 -6.51 11.04 -10.19
CA ILE A 133 -7.50 10.26 -9.47
C ILE A 133 -7.94 9.10 -10.37
N GLN A 134 -8.37 9.33 -11.60
CA GLN A 134 -8.91 8.24 -12.43
C GLN A 134 -7.85 7.22 -12.90
N ALA A 135 -6.57 7.58 -12.90
CA ALA A 135 -5.48 6.69 -13.26
C ALA A 135 -5.46 5.42 -12.39
N PRO A 136 -5.18 4.24 -12.98
CA PRO A 136 -4.73 3.09 -12.23
C PRO A 136 -3.42 3.48 -11.54
N ALA A 137 -3.49 3.66 -10.23
CA ALA A 137 -2.36 4.05 -9.40
C ALA A 137 -2.07 2.92 -8.42
N GLU A 138 -0.82 2.51 -8.37
CA GLU A 138 -0.24 1.70 -7.31
C GLU A 138 0.40 2.64 -6.28
N TYR A 139 0.89 2.12 -5.16
CA TYR A 139 1.47 2.94 -4.10
C TYR A 139 2.74 2.30 -3.56
N LEU A 140 3.76 3.12 -3.35
CA LEU A 140 4.90 2.77 -2.52
C LEU A 140 4.68 3.39 -1.14
N VAL A 141 4.75 2.57 -0.11
CA VAL A 141 4.45 2.93 1.26
C VAL A 141 5.69 2.64 2.09
N GLU A 142 6.21 3.63 2.79
CA GLU A 142 7.35 3.49 3.70
C GLU A 142 6.88 3.72 5.14
N LEU A 143 7.22 2.79 6.02
CA LEU A 143 6.80 2.66 7.44
C LEU A 143 7.96 2.91 8.40
#